data_AF-A0A7C6NRB6-F1
#
_entry.id   AF-A0A7C6NRB6-F1
#
_cell.length_a   1.000
_cell.length_b   1.000
_cell.length_c   1.000
_cell.angle_alpha   90.00
_cell.angle_beta   90.00
_cell.angle_gamma   90.00
#
_symmetry.space_group_name_H-M   'P 1'
#
loop_
_entity.id
_entity.type
_entity.pdbx_description
1 polymer ?
#
loop_
_entity_poly.entity_id
_entity_poly.type
_entity_poly.pdbx_seq_one_letter_code
_entity_poly.pdbx_strand_id
1 'polypeptide(L)'
;MNNYETVFILTPVLSDDQMKEAVEKFKSLLIEEGAEIVNEEDWGLRKLAYPIEKKTTGFYAFLEFKAEPHVIEKLEVNFRRDERVIRFLTVRQDKFALEYAEKRRNKGSKKQDAATTNEPVKPKRAERQEPKVEKAEAKAETPEPVVEAPEAVEKEVELKEQED
;
A
#
# COMPACT_ATOMS: atom_id res chain seq x y z
N MET A 1 -28.83 -14.15 9.70
CA MET A 1 -27.55 -13.76 9.06
C MET A 1 -27.81 -13.33 7.63
N ASN A 2 -27.37 -12.12 7.27
CA ASN A 2 -27.44 -11.59 5.91
C ASN A 2 -26.02 -11.44 5.35
N ASN A 3 -25.90 -11.32 4.03
CA ASN A 3 -24.64 -11.00 3.38
C ASN A 3 -24.53 -9.47 3.18
N TYR A 4 -23.34 -8.94 3.41
CA TYR A 4 -23.01 -7.53 3.27
C TYR A 4 -21.71 -7.37 2.51
N GLU A 5 -21.60 -6.26 1.77
CA GLU A 5 -20.33 -5.77 1.26
C GLU A 5 -20.06 -4.39 1.86
N THR A 6 -18.79 -4.07 2.07
CA THR A 6 -18.34 -2.78 2.56
C THR A 6 -17.14 -2.33 1.74
N VAL A 7 -17.25 -1.14 1.15
CA VAL A 7 -16.12 -0.42 0.57
C VAL A 7 -15.77 0.72 1.52
N PHE A 8 -14.51 0.82 1.90
CA PHE A 8 -14.01 1.99 2.64
C PHE A 8 -12.74 2.53 2.01
N ILE A 9 -12.54 3.83 2.22
CA ILE A 9 -11.43 4.60 1.68
C ILE A 9 -10.61 5.12 2.86
N LEU A 10 -9.34 4.72 2.91
CA LEU A 10 -8.37 5.21 3.88
C LEU A 10 -7.59 6.41 3.33
N THR A 11 -7.14 7.27 4.24
CA THR A 11 -6.37 8.47 3.93
C THR A 11 -5.03 8.11 3.25
N PRO A 12 -4.65 8.78 2.14
CA PRO A 12 -3.38 8.54 1.41
C PRO A 12 -2.12 9.01 2.17
N VAL A 13 -2.26 9.43 3.43
CA VAL A 13 -1.15 9.84 4.31
C VAL A 13 -0.54 8.64 5.04
N LEU A 14 -1.25 7.50 5.08
CA LEU A 14 -0.75 6.25 5.66
C LEU A 14 0.30 5.61 4.75
N SER A 15 1.23 4.87 5.35
CA SER A 15 2.02 3.87 4.61
C SER A 15 1.18 2.64 4.26
N ASP A 16 1.65 1.85 3.28
CA ASP A 16 0.99 0.59 2.88
C ASP A 16 0.86 -0.41 4.04
N ASP A 17 1.77 -0.37 5.03
CA ASP A 17 1.69 -1.23 6.21
C ASP A 17 0.69 -0.72 7.25
N GLN A 18 0.60 0.59 7.45
CA GLN A 18 -0.46 1.22 8.27
C GLN A 18 -1.85 1.05 7.65
N MET A 19 -1.93 0.98 6.32
CA MET A 19 -3.16 0.63 5.60
C MET A 19 -3.59 -0.81 5.95
N LYS A 20 -2.69 -1.78 5.86
CA LYS A 20 -2.99 -3.19 6.23
C LYS A 20 -3.38 -3.32 7.70
N GLU A 21 -2.66 -2.69 8.61
CA GLU A 21 -3.00 -2.63 10.05
C GLU A 21 -4.44 -2.13 10.27
N ALA A 22 -4.85 -1.08 9.55
CA ALA A 22 -6.20 -0.56 9.63
C ALA A 22 -7.25 -1.55 9.06
N VAL A 23 -6.96 -2.24 7.96
CA VAL A 23 -7.85 -3.30 7.41
C VAL A 23 -7.96 -4.47 8.39
N GLU A 24 -6.84 -4.96 8.93
CA GLU A 24 -6.77 -6.05 9.92
C GLU A 24 -7.53 -5.71 11.20
N LYS A 25 -7.51 -4.45 11.65
CA LYS A 25 -8.30 -3.96 12.80
C LYS A 25 -9.80 -4.09 12.55
N PHE A 26 -10.31 -3.63 11.40
CA PHE A 26 -11.74 -3.75 11.07
C PHE A 26 -12.15 -5.22 10.83
N LYS A 27 -11.25 -6.02 10.25
CA LYS A 27 -11.41 -7.45 10.07
C LYS A 27 -11.52 -8.21 11.40
N SER A 28 -10.67 -7.88 12.36
CA SER A 28 -10.70 -8.46 13.72
C SER A 28 -12.01 -8.10 14.44
N LEU A 29 -12.44 -6.84 14.36
CA LEU A 29 -13.73 -6.39 14.91
C LEU A 29 -14.92 -7.17 14.33
N LEU A 30 -14.91 -7.45 13.01
CA LEU A 30 -15.95 -8.28 12.38
C LEU A 30 -15.94 -9.72 12.93
N ILE A 31 -14.77 -10.32 13.12
CA ILE A 31 -14.63 -11.68 13.67
C ILE A 31 -15.08 -11.73 15.14
N GLU A 32 -14.70 -10.75 15.96
CA GLU A 32 -15.11 -10.61 17.37
C GLU A 32 -16.63 -10.50 17.53
N GLU A 33 -17.30 -9.82 16.59
CA GLU A 33 -18.76 -9.69 16.53
C GLU A 33 -19.48 -10.87 15.86
N GLY A 34 -18.75 -11.95 15.53
CA GLY A 34 -19.30 -13.19 14.99
C GLY A 34 -19.63 -13.17 13.49
N ALA A 35 -19.02 -12.28 12.71
CA ALA A 35 -19.17 -12.26 11.25
C ALA A 35 -18.23 -13.27 10.55
N GLU A 36 -18.73 -13.91 9.50
CA GLU A 36 -17.95 -14.78 8.61
C GLU A 36 -17.45 -13.95 7.42
N ILE A 37 -16.13 -13.78 7.26
CA ILE A 37 -15.54 -13.07 6.12
C ILE A 37 -15.51 -13.99 4.91
N VAL A 38 -16.08 -13.52 3.80
CA VAL A 38 -16.35 -14.30 2.59
C VAL A 38 -15.36 -13.96 1.47
N ASN A 39 -14.92 -12.71 1.39
CA ASN A 39 -13.93 -12.23 0.42
C ASN A 39 -13.31 -10.90 0.88
N GLU A 40 -12.08 -10.64 0.45
CA GLU A 40 -11.29 -9.46 0.79
C GLU A 40 -10.48 -9.03 -0.45
N GLU A 41 -10.58 -7.77 -0.83
CA GLU A 41 -9.87 -7.22 -1.99
C GLU A 41 -9.25 -5.87 -1.65
N ASP A 42 -7.91 -5.84 -1.53
CA ASP A 42 -7.17 -4.60 -1.49
C ASP A 42 -7.02 -4.03 -2.91
N TRP A 43 -7.65 -2.89 -3.14
CA TRP A 43 -7.63 -2.20 -4.43
C TRP A 43 -6.50 -1.17 -4.55
N GLY A 44 -5.75 -0.96 -3.47
CA GLY A 44 -4.61 -0.07 -3.37
C GLY A 44 -4.95 1.41 -3.49
N LEU A 45 -3.92 2.23 -3.71
CA LEU A 45 -4.05 3.68 -3.90
C LEU A 45 -4.74 3.99 -5.24
N ARG A 46 -5.86 4.73 -5.19
CA ARG A 46 -6.58 5.19 -6.38
C ARG A 46 -6.84 6.70 -6.32
N LYS A 47 -6.97 7.32 -7.49
CA LYS A 47 -7.34 8.73 -7.63
C LYS A 47 -8.85 8.90 -7.48
N LEU A 48 -9.27 9.84 -6.65
CA LEU A 48 -10.67 10.19 -6.44
C LEU A 48 -11.17 11.10 -7.57
N ALA A 49 -12.47 11.00 -7.89
CA ALA A 49 -13.09 11.86 -8.90
C ALA A 49 -13.18 13.34 -8.47
N TYR A 50 -13.29 13.58 -7.15
CA TYR A 50 -13.29 14.88 -6.50
C TYR A 50 -12.54 14.77 -5.16
N PRO A 51 -11.98 15.88 -4.62
CA PRO A 51 -11.25 15.82 -3.37
C PRO A 51 -12.19 15.59 -2.18
N ILE A 52 -11.83 14.65 -1.31
CA ILE A 52 -12.48 14.41 0.00
C ILE A 52 -11.50 14.89 1.07
N GLU A 53 -11.93 15.76 1.98
CA GLU A 53 -11.05 16.36 3.00
C GLU A 53 -9.78 17.02 2.45
N LYS A 54 -9.85 17.60 1.25
CA LYS A 54 -8.71 18.15 0.47
C LYS A 54 -7.74 17.10 -0.10
N LYS A 55 -8.02 15.80 0.07
CA LYS A 55 -7.21 14.67 -0.42
C LYS A 55 -7.74 14.23 -1.78
N THR A 56 -6.86 14.05 -2.78
CA THR A 56 -7.22 13.72 -4.18
C THR A 56 -7.02 12.24 -4.53
N THR A 57 -6.43 11.48 -3.62
CA THR A 57 -6.21 10.03 -3.70
C THR A 57 -6.71 9.39 -2.40
N GLY A 58 -6.85 8.07 -2.40
CA GLY A 58 -7.17 7.28 -1.20
C GLY A 58 -6.92 5.79 -1.45
N PHE A 59 -6.63 5.05 -0.39
CA PHE A 59 -6.50 3.60 -0.46
C PHE A 59 -7.89 2.98 -0.37
N TYR A 60 -8.23 2.11 -1.33
CA TYR A 60 -9.51 1.41 -1.34
C TYR A 60 -9.35 -0.01 -0.81
N ALA A 61 -10.18 -0.37 0.16
CA ALA A 61 -10.35 -1.74 0.63
C ALA A 61 -11.82 -2.17 0.46
N PHE A 62 -12.00 -3.43 0.02
CA PHE A 62 -13.31 -4.06 -0.14
C PHE A 62 -13.38 -5.32 0.73
N LEU A 63 -14.44 -5.43 1.53
CA LEU A 63 -14.74 -6.59 2.36
C LEU A 63 -16.15 -7.11 2.06
N GLU A 64 -16.26 -8.43 1.86
CA GLU A 64 -17.54 -9.14 1.75
C GLU A 64 -17.66 -10.08 2.95
N PHE A 65 -18.77 -10.01 3.68
CA PHE A 65 -18.96 -10.80 4.90
C PHE A 65 -20.44 -11.13 5.17
N LYS A 66 -20.68 -12.20 5.92
CA LYS A 66 -21.98 -12.52 6.51
C LYS A 66 -22.01 -12.07 7.95
N ALA A 67 -23.08 -11.40 8.36
CA ALA A 67 -23.26 -10.95 9.74
C ALA A 67 -24.74 -10.93 10.12
N GLU A 68 -25.01 -10.80 11.42
CA GLU A 68 -26.30 -10.32 11.90
C GLU A 68 -26.40 -8.79 11.80
N PRO A 69 -27.60 -8.20 11.67
CA PRO A 69 -27.76 -6.77 11.45
C PRO A 69 -27.11 -5.87 12.52
N HIS A 70 -27.02 -6.32 13.77
CA HIS A 70 -26.43 -5.55 14.88
C HIS A 70 -24.95 -5.23 14.70
N VAL A 71 -24.22 -6.01 13.89
CA VAL A 71 -22.78 -5.83 13.66
C VAL A 71 -22.52 -4.54 12.88
N ILE A 72 -23.46 -4.13 12.00
CA ILE A 72 -23.31 -2.97 11.12
C ILE A 72 -23.28 -1.68 11.92
N GLU A 73 -24.18 -1.51 12.89
CA GLU A 73 -24.23 -0.29 13.72
C GLU A 73 -22.90 -0.08 14.47
N LYS A 74 -22.34 -1.17 15.00
CA LYS A 74 -21.02 -1.16 15.66
C LYS A 74 -19.90 -0.86 14.66
N LEU A 75 -19.92 -1.48 13.48
CA LEU A 75 -18.93 -1.26 12.43
C LEU A 75 -18.93 0.21 11.96
N GLU A 76 -20.10 0.78 11.68
CA GLU A 76 -20.24 2.19 11.29
C GLU A 76 -19.77 3.15 12.38
N VAL A 77 -20.07 2.87 13.66
CA VAL A 77 -19.56 3.67 14.78
C VAL A 77 -18.03 3.63 14.84
N ASN A 78 -17.40 2.48 14.55
CA ASN A 78 -15.95 2.36 14.53
C ASN A 78 -15.32 3.05 13.31
N PHE A 79 -15.92 2.94 12.12
CA PHE A 79 -15.47 3.72 10.95
C PHE A 79 -15.57 5.24 11.19
N ARG A 80 -16.60 5.73 11.88
CA ARG A 80 -16.75 7.16 12.22
C ARG A 80 -15.81 7.63 13.33
N ARG A 81 -15.29 6.71 14.15
CA ARG A 81 -14.31 7.01 15.22
C ARG A 81 -12.87 7.02 14.72
N ASP A 82 -12.58 6.35 13.61
CA ASP A 82 -11.23 6.23 13.08
C ASP A 82 -10.96 7.29 12.00
N GLU A 83 -10.23 8.35 12.36
CA GLU A 83 -9.85 9.46 11.47
C GLU A 83 -9.03 9.02 10.25
N ARG A 84 -8.54 7.76 10.22
CA ARG A 84 -7.89 7.17 9.05
C ARG A 84 -8.89 6.94 7.90
N VAL A 85 -10.18 6.77 8.19
CA VAL A 85 -11.25 6.45 7.22
C VAL A 85 -11.93 7.73 6.74
N ILE A 86 -11.76 8.06 5.45
CA ILE A 86 -12.32 9.30 4.87
C ILE A 86 -13.71 9.11 4.26
N ARG A 87 -14.08 7.87 3.94
CA ARG A 87 -15.42 7.48 3.48
C ARG A 87 -15.61 5.98 3.61
N PHE A 88 -16.83 5.55 3.92
CA PHE A 88 -17.26 4.15 3.82
C PHE A 88 -18.65 4.08 3.19
N LEU A 89 -18.99 2.90 2.67
CA LEU A 89 -20.32 2.54 2.21
C LEU A 89 -20.53 1.04 2.48
N THR A 90 -21.52 0.74 3.31
CA THR A 90 -21.98 -0.62 3.61
C THR A 90 -23.27 -0.90 2.86
N VAL A 91 -23.33 -2.01 2.13
CA VAL A 91 -24.52 -2.40 1.34
C VAL A 91 -24.92 -3.82 1.72
N ARG A 92 -26.23 -4.04 1.91
CA ARG A 92 -26.79 -5.39 2.05
C ARG A 92 -26.96 -6.02 0.67
N GLN A 93 -26.32 -7.16 0.44
CA GLN A 93 -26.49 -7.93 -0.79
C GLN A 93 -27.92 -8.49 -0.86
N ASP A 94 -28.56 -8.39 -2.03
CA ASP A 94 -29.78 -9.15 -2.32
C ASP A 94 -29.44 -10.50 -2.97
N LYS A 95 -30.46 -11.29 -3.35
CA LYS A 95 -30.23 -12.60 -3.97
C LYS A 95 -29.45 -12.51 -5.29
N PHE A 96 -29.74 -11.52 -6.13
CA PHE A 96 -29.13 -11.39 -7.45
C PHE A 96 -27.71 -10.83 -7.37
N ALA A 97 -27.46 -9.94 -6.43
CA ALA A 97 -26.15 -9.39 -6.12
C ALA A 97 -25.20 -10.48 -5.58
N LEU A 98 -25.69 -11.40 -4.75
CA LEU A 98 -24.92 -12.58 -4.31
C LEU A 98 -24.51 -13.48 -5.47
N GLU A 99 -25.48 -13.87 -6.31
CA GLU A 99 -25.18 -14.68 -7.49
C GLU A 99 -24.18 -13.96 -8.43
N TYR A 100 -24.20 -12.64 -8.50
CA TYR A 100 -23.24 -11.84 -9.25
C TYR A 100 -21.85 -11.81 -8.60
N ALA A 101 -21.78 -11.62 -7.27
CA ALA A 101 -20.54 -11.61 -6.50
C ALA A 101 -19.80 -12.95 -6.59
N GLU A 102 -20.52 -14.07 -6.44
CA GLU A 102 -19.98 -15.43 -6.63
C GLU A 102 -19.43 -15.62 -8.06
N LYS A 103 -20.18 -15.20 -9.09
CA LYS A 103 -19.73 -15.26 -10.50
C LYS A 103 -18.50 -14.36 -10.74
N ARG A 104 -18.43 -13.18 -10.11
CA ARG A 104 -17.28 -12.26 -10.18
C ARG A 104 -16.03 -12.91 -9.56
N ARG A 105 -16.15 -13.49 -8.37
CA ARG A 105 -15.06 -14.17 -7.65
C ARG A 105 -14.53 -15.37 -8.41
N ASN A 106 -15.42 -16.25 -8.89
CA ASN A 106 -15.08 -17.45 -9.67
C ASN A 106 -14.44 -17.14 -11.04
N LYS A 107 -14.63 -15.92 -11.57
CA LYS A 107 -13.93 -15.43 -12.76
C LYS A 107 -12.57 -14.80 -12.43
N GLY A 108 -12.43 -14.20 -11.24
CA GLY A 108 -11.20 -13.64 -10.72
C GLY A 108 -10.14 -14.73 -10.46
N SER A 109 -10.50 -15.77 -9.69
CA SER A 109 -9.61 -16.90 -9.37
C SER A 109 -9.08 -17.58 -10.64
N LYS A 110 -9.96 -17.95 -11.57
CA LYS A 110 -9.56 -18.53 -12.88
C LYS A 110 -8.59 -17.67 -13.70
N LYS A 111 -8.54 -16.35 -13.46
CA LYS A 111 -7.60 -15.44 -14.13
C LYS A 111 -6.26 -15.35 -13.39
N GLN A 112 -6.23 -15.59 -12.08
CA GLN A 112 -4.99 -15.72 -11.29
C GLN A 112 -4.33 -17.09 -11.54
N ASP A 113 -5.09 -18.18 -11.54
CA ASP A 113 -4.57 -19.55 -11.79
C ASP A 113 -3.90 -19.67 -13.18
N ALA A 114 -4.47 -19.00 -14.19
CA ALA A 114 -3.94 -18.96 -15.55
C ALA A 114 -2.63 -18.15 -15.69
N ALA A 115 -2.25 -17.35 -14.69
CA ALA A 115 -1.00 -16.59 -14.69
C ALA A 115 0.17 -17.34 -13.99
N THR A 116 -0.13 -18.40 -13.23
CA THR A 116 0.86 -19.12 -12.41
C THR A 116 1.30 -20.47 -13.00
N THR A 117 0.63 -20.97 -14.05
CA THR A 117 1.08 -22.18 -14.77
C THR A 117 1.92 -21.83 -16.00
N ASN A 118 3.22 -21.60 -15.80
CA ASN A 118 4.26 -21.75 -16.83
C ASN A 118 5.59 -22.15 -16.16
N GLU A 119 5.87 -23.45 -16.11
CA GLU A 119 7.23 -23.99 -15.93
C GLU A 119 8.07 -23.79 -17.22
N PRO A 120 9.34 -24.27 -17.31
CA PRO A 120 10.48 -23.68 -16.63
C PRO A 120 11.62 -23.37 -17.63
N VAL A 121 12.16 -22.15 -17.64
CA VAL A 121 13.28 -21.83 -18.56
C VAL A 121 14.60 -22.38 -18.03
N LYS A 122 14.92 -23.63 -18.38
CA LYS A 122 16.28 -24.19 -18.28
C LYS A 122 17.12 -23.82 -19.53
N PRO A 123 18.46 -23.75 -19.40
CA PRO A 123 19.28 -22.88 -20.23
C PRO A 123 19.68 -23.49 -21.58
N LYS A 124 19.75 -22.66 -22.63
CA LYS A 124 20.41 -23.02 -23.89
C LYS A 124 21.80 -22.37 -23.98
N ARG A 125 22.80 -23.24 -24.04
CA ARG A 125 24.25 -22.98 -24.11
C ARG A 125 24.69 -22.69 -25.56
N ALA A 126 25.86 -22.04 -25.67
CA ALA A 126 26.83 -22.10 -26.77
C ALA A 126 26.89 -20.98 -27.84
N GLU A 127 28.09 -20.38 -27.91
CA GLU A 127 28.87 -20.06 -29.12
C GLU A 127 28.42 -18.96 -30.10
N ARG A 128 29.08 -17.79 -29.97
CA ARG A 128 29.77 -17.17 -31.12
C ARG A 128 31.03 -16.39 -30.71
N GLN A 129 32.18 -17.03 -30.87
CA GLN A 129 33.48 -16.40 -31.13
C GLN A 129 33.57 -16.03 -32.63
N GLU A 130 34.46 -15.20 -33.16
CA GLU A 130 35.59 -14.35 -32.72
C GLU A 130 35.61 -13.16 -33.75
N PRO A 131 36.57 -12.19 -33.82
CA PRO A 131 37.88 -12.16 -33.17
C PRO A 131 38.38 -10.86 -32.52
N LYS A 132 39.49 -11.05 -31.82
CA LYS A 132 40.41 -10.11 -31.18
C LYS A 132 41.17 -9.21 -32.16
N VAL A 133 41.21 -7.89 -31.89
CA VAL A 133 42.27 -6.97 -32.34
C VAL A 133 42.74 -6.13 -31.14
N GLU A 134 44.00 -5.72 -31.17
CA GLU A 134 44.85 -5.51 -30.00
C GLU A 134 45.21 -4.02 -29.74
N LYS A 135 45.47 -3.69 -28.46
CA LYS A 135 46.16 -2.50 -27.92
C LYS A 135 45.54 -1.10 -28.14
N ALA A 136 45.19 -0.48 -27.01
CA ALA A 136 45.85 0.74 -26.56
C ALA A 136 45.82 0.82 -25.02
N GLU A 137 47.00 0.89 -24.39
CA GLU A 137 47.12 1.20 -22.96
C GLU A 137 46.91 2.70 -22.74
N ALA A 138 46.05 3.07 -21.79
CA ALA A 138 45.94 4.44 -21.30
C ALA A 138 45.71 4.42 -19.78
N LYS A 139 46.81 4.54 -19.03
CA LYS A 139 46.87 4.60 -17.57
C LYS A 139 46.25 5.93 -17.09
N ALA A 140 45.04 5.88 -16.55
CA ALA A 140 44.40 7.02 -15.91
C ALA A 140 44.71 6.99 -14.40
N GLU A 141 45.64 7.84 -14.00
CA GLU A 141 46.12 8.01 -12.62
C GLU A 141 45.18 8.99 -11.89
N THR A 142 44.58 8.57 -10.78
CA THR A 142 43.71 9.43 -9.96
C THR A 142 44.52 9.98 -8.78
N PRO A 143 44.92 11.26 -8.77
CA PRO A 143 45.40 11.91 -7.56
C PRO A 143 44.23 12.37 -6.69
N GLU A 144 44.21 11.92 -5.45
CA GLU A 144 43.35 12.44 -4.39
C GLU A 144 43.78 13.89 -4.03
N PRO A 145 42.85 14.81 -3.76
CA PRO A 145 43.15 16.02 -3.01
C PRO A 145 42.90 15.78 -1.51
N VAL A 146 43.93 15.31 -0.80
CA VAL A 146 44.00 15.40 0.67
C VAL A 146 44.54 16.78 1.04
N VAL A 147 43.69 17.68 1.54
CA VAL A 147 44.12 18.76 2.45
C VAL A 147 43.02 19.02 3.48
N GLU A 148 43.38 18.94 4.75
CA GLU A 148 42.51 19.04 5.93
C GLU A 148 42.99 20.19 6.83
N ALA A 149 42.03 20.97 7.39
CA ALA A 149 42.20 21.98 8.45
C ALA A 149 43.13 23.18 8.13
N PRO A 150 43.12 24.32 8.87
CA PRO A 150 42.77 24.57 10.29
C PRO A 150 41.27 24.92 10.48
N GLU A 151 40.58 24.53 11.55
CA GLU A 151 40.84 24.60 13.00
C GLU A 151 40.62 26.01 13.63
N ALA A 152 39.72 26.03 14.63
CA ALA A 152 39.47 27.05 15.65
C ALA A 152 39.21 28.53 15.22
N VAL A 153 37.93 28.89 15.16
CA VAL A 153 37.45 30.20 15.65
C VAL A 153 36.39 29.92 16.71
N GLU A 154 36.83 29.79 17.96
CA GLU A 154 35.94 29.67 19.12
C GLU A 154 35.37 31.03 19.55
N LYS A 155 34.34 30.94 20.39
CA LYS A 155 33.54 32.05 20.92
C LYS A 155 34.30 32.86 21.99
N GLU A 156 34.41 34.16 21.74
CA GLU A 156 34.26 35.25 22.73
C GLU A 156 33.46 36.32 21.97
N VAL A 157 32.20 36.69 22.26
CA VAL A 157 31.42 36.73 23.51
C VAL A 157 32.09 37.56 24.62
N GLU A 158 32.81 38.62 24.24
CA GLU A 158 33.03 39.75 25.12
C GLU A 158 33.18 41.05 24.30
N LEU A 159 32.05 41.77 24.13
CA LEU A 159 31.94 43.18 23.73
C LEU A 159 30.45 43.55 23.62
N LYS A 160 29.75 43.51 24.76
CA LYS A 160 28.40 44.08 24.88
C LYS A 160 28.11 44.69 26.25
N GLU A 161 29.15 45.25 26.86
CA GLU A 161 29.06 46.07 28.07
C GLU A 161 30.28 47.02 28.18
N GLN A 162 30.38 48.00 27.26
CA GLN A 162 30.96 49.32 27.53
C GLN A 162 30.77 50.30 26.35
N GLU A 163 30.27 51.49 26.72
CA GLU A 163 30.28 52.79 26.03
C GLU A 163 29.34 53.03 24.81
N ASP A 164 28.51 54.09 25.00
CA ASP A 164 27.61 54.86 24.12
C ASP A 164 26.40 54.19 23.42
#